data_AF-A0A382BX42-F1
#
_entry.id   AF-A0A382BX42-F1
#
_cell.length_a   1.000
_cell.length_b   1.000
_cell.length_c   1.000
_cell.angle_alpha   90.00
_cell.angle_beta   90.00
_cell.angle_gamma   90.00
#
_symmetry.space_group_name_H-M   'P 1'
#
loop_
_entity.id
_entity.type
_entity.pdbx_description
1 polymer ?
#
loop_
_entity_poly.entity_id
_entity_poly.type
_entity_poly.pdbx_seq_one_letter_code
_entity_poly.pdbx_strand_id
1 'polypeptide(L)'
;NSVFSSRGTTVVRTGRTSLVIVPPDGKIPYSEEGLEQVAKEVTYRKALFASDLRTVVDMAKGPEDRPNDRCLGFTLPCTANYCAFSRIVQNPGSVSMYYEAGHTGGGYRTIPLDGRPHLPSHIRQWYGDSVGHWESDTLVVDTTNFTDRRSVEGTSTPIGFRGTGEEFHLIERFTRVDSDMILYQATIENPTMYSQPWTIEMPWIQSEESKNQIFESACHEGNYGLAGILAGARALEQ
;
A
#
# COMPACT_ATOMS: atom_id res chain seq x y z
N ASN A 1 6.89 14.91 -21.15
CA ASN A 1 7.33 13.77 -20.33
C ASN A 1 6.44 13.58 -19.11
N SER A 2 5.16 13.30 -19.34
CA SER A 2 4.17 12.96 -18.31
C SER A 2 4.12 11.43 -18.19
N VAL A 3 4.84 10.87 -17.21
CA VAL A 3 5.05 9.42 -17.04
C VAL A 3 4.00 8.76 -16.13
N PHE A 4 3.17 9.52 -15.39
CA PHE A 4 2.43 8.98 -14.24
C PHE A 4 0.89 8.96 -14.34
N SER A 5 0.32 8.98 -15.54
CA SER A 5 -1.14 8.74 -15.68
C SER A 5 -1.49 7.96 -16.95
N SER A 6 -0.69 6.96 -17.33
CA SER A 6 -1.07 6.12 -18.46
C SER A 6 -2.35 5.35 -18.11
N ARG A 7 -3.47 5.80 -18.68
CA ARG A 7 -4.56 4.88 -18.99
C ARG A 7 -3.94 3.87 -19.95
N GLY A 8 -3.60 2.69 -19.44
CA GLY A 8 -2.85 1.70 -20.20
C GLY A 8 -3.53 1.42 -21.54
N THR A 9 -2.76 1.35 -22.62
CA THR A 9 -3.24 0.92 -23.95
C THR A 9 -3.39 -0.59 -24.05
N THR A 10 -3.01 -1.31 -22.99
CA THR A 10 -2.95 -2.77 -22.94
C THR A 10 -3.96 -3.28 -21.92
N VAL A 11 -4.80 -4.22 -22.34
CA VAL A 11 -5.75 -4.90 -21.45
C VAL A 11 -5.01 -5.92 -20.61
N VAL A 12 -5.38 -6.07 -19.33
CA VAL A 12 -4.83 -7.13 -18.48
C VAL A 12 -5.08 -8.50 -19.12
N ARG A 13 -4.10 -9.42 -19.10
CA ARG A 13 -4.22 -10.74 -19.77
C ARG A 13 -5.45 -11.54 -19.32
N THR A 14 -5.95 -11.28 -18.10
CA THR A 14 -7.15 -11.90 -17.54
C THR A 14 -8.47 -11.38 -18.13
N GLY A 15 -8.45 -10.28 -18.90
CA GLY A 15 -9.64 -9.69 -19.53
C GLY A 15 -10.62 -9.01 -18.56
N ARG A 16 -10.27 -8.87 -17.29
CA ARG A 16 -11.16 -8.31 -16.26
C ARG A 16 -11.29 -6.79 -16.34
N THR A 17 -12.48 -6.32 -15.97
CA THR A 17 -12.84 -4.90 -15.86
C THR A 17 -12.79 -4.36 -14.42
N SER A 18 -12.72 -5.25 -13.41
CA SER A 18 -12.47 -4.91 -12.01
C SER A 18 -11.32 -5.75 -11.45
N LEU A 19 -10.56 -5.17 -10.52
CA LEU A 19 -9.57 -5.90 -9.74
C LEU A 19 -10.22 -6.65 -8.56
N VAL A 20 -11.39 -6.21 -8.10
CA VAL A 20 -12.14 -6.86 -7.02
C VAL A 20 -12.80 -8.11 -7.58
N ILE A 21 -12.49 -9.26 -6.98
CA ILE A 21 -13.08 -10.57 -7.32
C ILE A 21 -14.07 -11.05 -6.26
N VAL A 22 -13.92 -10.55 -5.04
CA VAL A 22 -14.86 -10.76 -3.94
C VAL A 22 -15.14 -9.41 -3.32
N PRO A 23 -16.42 -8.97 -3.23
CA PRO A 23 -17.61 -9.63 -3.80
C PRO A 23 -17.64 -9.67 -5.34
N PRO A 24 -18.43 -10.59 -5.95
CA PRO A 24 -18.46 -10.81 -7.41
C PRO A 24 -19.00 -9.63 -8.24
N ASP A 25 -19.68 -8.67 -7.60
CA ASP A 25 -20.14 -7.45 -8.24
C ASP A 25 -19.00 -6.45 -8.52
N GLY A 26 -17.77 -6.79 -8.08
CA GLY A 26 -16.57 -6.03 -8.33
C GLY A 26 -16.48 -4.74 -7.52
N LYS A 27 -17.29 -4.59 -6.47
CA LYS A 27 -17.33 -3.40 -5.61
C LYS A 27 -16.66 -3.65 -4.26
N ILE A 28 -16.04 -2.61 -3.72
CA ILE A 28 -15.50 -2.63 -2.36
C ILE A 28 -16.68 -2.55 -1.38
N PRO A 29 -16.83 -3.52 -0.45
CA PRO A 29 -17.96 -3.58 0.47
C PRO A 29 -17.72 -2.69 1.69
N TYR A 30 -17.72 -1.37 1.52
CA TYR A 30 -17.57 -0.44 2.64
C TYR A 30 -18.69 -0.61 3.68
N SER A 31 -18.36 -0.43 4.96
CA SER A 31 -19.34 -0.21 6.03
C SER A 31 -19.92 1.22 5.95
N GLU A 32 -20.96 1.52 6.71
CA GLU A 32 -21.48 2.89 6.83
C GLU A 32 -20.40 3.86 7.34
N GLU A 33 -19.70 3.46 8.41
CA GLU A 33 -18.55 4.21 8.93
C GLU A 33 -17.43 4.37 7.89
N GLY A 34 -17.10 3.29 7.17
CA GLY A 34 -16.10 3.32 6.10
C GLY A 34 -16.47 4.31 4.99
N LEU A 35 -17.75 4.40 4.60
CA LEU A 35 -18.23 5.38 3.63
C LEU A 35 -18.08 6.82 4.13
N GLU A 36 -18.37 7.08 5.42
CA GLU A 36 -18.15 8.40 6.02
C GLU A 36 -16.67 8.79 6.00
N GLN A 37 -15.78 7.86 6.35
CA GLN A 37 -14.34 8.09 6.31
C GLN A 37 -13.86 8.38 4.88
N VAL A 38 -14.33 7.61 3.89
CA VAL A 38 -14.05 7.86 2.47
C VAL A 38 -14.55 9.23 2.03
N ALA A 39 -15.74 9.66 2.46
CA ALA A 39 -16.30 10.96 2.10
C ALA A 39 -15.47 12.13 2.66
N LYS A 40 -14.98 12.01 3.91
CA LYS A 40 -14.06 12.98 4.53
C LYS A 40 -12.77 13.12 3.72
N GLU A 41 -12.16 12.00 3.31
CA GLU A 41 -10.94 12.03 2.52
C GLU A 41 -11.15 12.56 1.10
N VAL A 42 -12.25 12.19 0.43
CA VAL A 42 -12.58 12.72 -0.91
C VAL A 42 -12.76 14.23 -0.87
N THR A 43 -13.41 14.73 0.18
CA THR A 43 -13.57 16.17 0.40
C THR A 43 -12.22 16.85 0.59
N TYR A 44 -11.36 16.27 1.44
CA TYR A 44 -10.00 16.74 1.65
C TYR A 44 -9.17 16.78 0.36
N ARG A 45 -9.15 15.69 -0.42
CA ARG A 45 -8.42 15.61 -1.69
C ARG A 45 -8.91 16.65 -2.70
N LYS A 46 -10.23 16.86 -2.80
CA LYS A 46 -10.78 17.91 -3.67
C LYS A 46 -10.30 19.30 -3.27
N ALA A 47 -10.26 19.60 -1.97
CA ALA A 47 -9.73 20.86 -1.45
C ALA A 47 -8.25 21.03 -1.77
N LEU A 48 -7.45 19.97 -1.60
CA LEU A 48 -6.02 19.95 -1.96
C LEU A 48 -5.80 20.25 -3.44
N PHE A 49 -6.50 19.56 -4.34
CA PHE A 49 -6.40 19.81 -5.78
C PHE A 49 -6.89 21.20 -6.19
N ALA A 50 -7.87 21.75 -5.49
CA ALA A 50 -8.35 23.12 -5.71
C ALA A 50 -7.41 24.20 -5.15
N SER A 51 -6.31 23.81 -4.47
CA SER A 51 -5.45 24.73 -3.72
C SER A 51 -6.22 25.60 -2.72
N ASP A 52 -7.37 25.10 -2.23
CA ASP A 52 -8.16 25.79 -1.23
C ASP A 52 -7.55 25.55 0.15
N LEU A 53 -6.45 26.26 0.42
CA LEU A 53 -5.68 26.11 1.65
C LEU A 53 -6.49 26.45 2.92
N ARG A 54 -7.67 27.08 2.79
CA ARG A 54 -8.59 27.39 3.91
C ARG A 54 -9.50 26.22 4.28
N THR A 55 -9.79 25.30 3.37
CA THR A 55 -10.44 24.00 3.69
C THR A 55 -9.42 22.90 3.95
N VAL A 56 -8.17 23.04 3.52
CA VAL A 56 -7.05 22.09 3.74
C VAL A 56 -6.40 22.23 5.13
N VAL A 57 -6.91 23.10 6.01
CA VAL A 57 -6.20 23.56 7.22
C VAL A 57 -5.90 22.46 8.27
N ASP A 58 -6.45 21.25 8.20
CA ASP A 58 -6.50 20.40 9.41
C ASP A 58 -5.80 19.04 9.38
N MET A 59 -4.87 18.78 8.46
CA MET A 59 -4.15 17.48 8.41
C MET A 59 -2.63 17.60 8.25
N ALA A 60 -2.03 18.72 8.61
CA ALA A 60 -0.57 18.87 8.58
C ALA A 60 -0.08 19.57 9.85
N LYS A 61 -0.61 19.16 11.00
CA LYS A 61 -0.37 19.81 12.29
C LYS A 61 1.00 19.44 12.83
N GLY A 62 1.49 18.25 12.49
CA GLY A 62 2.78 17.75 12.91
C GLY A 62 3.45 16.86 11.87
N PRO A 63 4.70 16.44 12.15
CA PRO A 63 5.42 15.52 11.27
C PRO A 63 4.67 14.20 11.08
N GLU A 64 3.91 13.72 12.07
CA GLU A 64 3.04 12.52 12.00
C GLU A 64 2.05 12.56 10.82
N ASP A 65 1.61 13.74 10.44
CA ASP A 65 0.68 13.91 9.33
C ASP A 65 1.37 13.98 7.95
N ARG A 66 2.71 13.87 7.92
CA ARG A 66 3.56 13.99 6.73
C ARG A 66 4.38 12.73 6.50
N PRO A 67 3.76 11.58 6.18
CA PRO A 67 4.46 10.31 6.04
C PRO A 67 5.36 10.30 4.81
N ASN A 68 5.00 11.09 3.79
CA ASN A 68 5.77 11.26 2.58
C ASN A 68 7.06 12.03 2.89
N ASP A 69 6.99 13.04 3.75
CA ASP A 69 8.19 13.78 4.17
C ASP A 69 9.05 13.02 5.18
N ARG A 70 8.47 12.00 5.83
CA ARG A 70 9.14 11.12 6.81
C ARG A 70 9.70 9.84 6.23
N CYS A 71 9.61 9.66 4.91
CA CYS A 71 10.18 8.52 4.22
C CYS A 71 9.71 7.16 4.74
N LEU A 72 8.42 7.03 5.07
CA LEU A 72 7.87 5.83 5.72
C LEU A 72 7.53 4.69 4.74
N GLY A 73 8.19 4.66 3.57
CA GLY A 73 8.20 3.60 2.57
C GLY A 73 6.89 3.30 1.82
N PHE A 74 6.55 2.01 1.68
CA PHE A 74 5.49 1.48 0.80
C PHE A 74 4.22 1.09 1.57
N THR A 75 3.14 0.78 0.87
CA THR A 75 1.88 0.35 1.50
C THR A 75 1.51 -1.06 1.06
N LEU A 76 1.01 -1.87 2.01
CA LEU A 76 0.41 -3.17 1.76
C LEU A 76 -1.13 -3.08 1.78
N PRO A 77 -1.85 -3.86 0.94
CA PRO A 77 -1.33 -4.72 -0.10
C PRO A 77 -0.70 -3.93 -1.24
N CYS A 78 0.27 -4.57 -1.87
CA CYS A 78 1.06 -3.95 -2.91
C CYS A 78 0.27 -3.85 -4.23
N THR A 79 -0.23 -2.66 -4.57
CA THR A 79 -1.18 -2.48 -5.70
C THR A 79 -0.78 -1.34 -6.66
N ALA A 80 -0.80 -1.64 -7.96
CA ALA A 80 -0.62 -0.69 -9.06
C ALA A 80 0.51 0.35 -8.83
N ASN A 81 0.24 1.65 -9.06
CA ASN A 81 1.23 2.73 -9.04
C ASN A 81 2.02 2.93 -7.73
N TYR A 82 1.61 2.27 -6.63
CA TYR A 82 2.31 2.35 -5.33
C TYR A 82 3.27 1.17 -5.10
N CYS A 83 3.37 0.30 -6.10
CA CYS A 83 4.22 -0.86 -6.16
C CYS A 83 4.74 -0.97 -7.59
N ALA A 84 5.78 -0.18 -7.88
CA ALA A 84 6.48 -0.21 -9.16
C ALA A 84 7.24 -1.54 -9.33
N PHE A 85 8.52 -1.50 -9.69
CA PHE A 85 9.30 -2.72 -9.83
C PHE A 85 9.34 -3.50 -8.51
N SER A 86 9.06 -4.80 -8.55
CA SER A 86 9.15 -5.67 -7.38
C SER A 86 10.10 -6.84 -7.65
N ARG A 87 11.00 -7.14 -6.71
CA ARG A 87 11.93 -8.27 -6.82
C ARG A 87 11.66 -9.27 -5.69
N ILE A 88 11.41 -10.52 -6.06
CA ILE A 88 11.18 -11.61 -5.13
C ILE A 88 12.45 -12.48 -5.09
N VAL A 89 13.00 -12.68 -3.90
CA VAL A 89 14.15 -13.54 -3.65
C VAL A 89 13.74 -14.61 -2.64
N GLN A 90 13.93 -15.87 -2.99
CA GLN A 90 13.61 -17.00 -2.11
C GLN A 90 14.89 -17.51 -1.46
N ASN A 91 14.85 -17.71 -0.15
CA ASN A 91 15.90 -18.30 0.66
C ASN A 91 15.37 -19.54 1.41
N PRO A 92 16.24 -20.45 1.89
CA PRO A 92 15.82 -21.49 2.81
C PRO A 92 15.18 -20.86 4.06
N GLY A 93 13.87 -21.04 4.24
CA GLY A 93 13.12 -20.52 5.39
C GLY A 93 12.62 -19.08 5.29
N SER A 94 12.78 -18.38 4.18
CA SER A 94 12.16 -17.05 3.99
C SER A 94 11.98 -16.66 2.52
N VAL A 95 11.04 -15.75 2.27
CA VAL A 95 10.88 -15.03 1.00
C VAL A 95 11.08 -13.55 1.27
N SER A 96 11.97 -12.91 0.53
CA SER A 96 12.16 -11.47 0.59
C SER A 96 11.56 -10.81 -0.64
N MET A 97 10.71 -9.82 -0.42
CA MET A 97 10.12 -8.98 -1.47
C MET A 97 10.71 -7.59 -1.33
N TYR A 98 11.33 -7.11 -2.40
CA TYR A 98 11.75 -5.72 -2.55
C TYR A 98 10.71 -4.98 -3.38
N TYR A 99 10.28 -3.82 -2.92
CA TYR A 99 9.38 -2.93 -3.63
C TYR A 99 10.11 -1.62 -3.96
N GLU A 100 10.24 -1.29 -5.24
CA GLU A 100 10.90 -0.06 -5.71
C GLU A 100 10.10 1.19 -5.35
N ALA A 101 8.77 1.12 -5.44
CA ALA A 101 7.90 2.20 -4.99
C ALA A 101 7.81 2.18 -3.47
N GLY A 102 8.40 3.20 -2.84
CA GLY A 102 8.53 3.32 -1.39
C GLY A 102 9.79 4.15 -1.09
N HIS A 103 9.62 5.22 -0.32
CA HIS A 103 10.65 6.22 -0.05
C HIS A 103 11.99 5.62 0.44
N THR A 104 13.12 6.05 -0.15
CA THR A 104 14.55 5.72 0.19
C THR A 104 15.15 4.43 -0.38
N GLY A 105 14.97 4.15 -1.67
CA GLY A 105 15.69 3.06 -2.35
C GLY A 105 14.99 1.72 -2.17
N GLY A 106 13.66 1.77 -2.07
CA GLY A 106 12.75 0.64 -1.96
C GLY A 106 12.69 -0.02 -0.59
N GLY A 107 11.59 -0.74 -0.35
CA GLY A 107 11.33 -1.42 0.91
C GLY A 107 11.53 -2.91 0.80
N TYR A 108 12.25 -3.51 1.75
CA TYR A 108 12.36 -4.95 1.88
C TYR A 108 11.35 -5.46 2.91
N ARG A 109 10.56 -6.44 2.49
CA ARG A 109 9.72 -7.25 3.36
C ARG A 109 10.26 -8.67 3.35
N THR A 110 10.77 -9.10 4.49
CA THR A 110 11.16 -10.50 4.69
C THR A 110 10.02 -11.25 5.34
N ILE A 111 9.57 -12.31 4.68
CA ILE A 111 8.48 -13.19 5.09
C ILE A 111 9.11 -14.49 5.59
N PRO A 112 9.13 -14.77 6.90
CA PRO A 112 9.57 -16.05 7.44
C PRO A 112 8.65 -17.18 6.99
N LEU A 113 9.24 -18.33 6.67
CA LEU A 113 8.54 -19.56 6.26
C LEU A 113 8.76 -20.72 7.25
N ASP A 114 9.25 -20.43 8.45
CA ASP A 114 9.67 -21.42 9.43
C ASP A 114 8.56 -21.87 10.40
N GLY A 115 7.32 -21.48 10.11
CA GLY A 115 6.15 -21.84 10.91
C GLY A 115 6.08 -21.15 12.28
N ARG A 116 6.87 -20.11 12.51
CA ARG A 116 6.78 -19.31 13.74
C ARG A 116 5.40 -18.64 13.84
N PRO A 117 4.87 -18.46 15.05
CA PRO A 117 3.67 -17.64 15.23
C PRO A 117 3.98 -16.17 14.98
N HIS A 118 2.92 -15.39 14.78
CA HIS A 118 3.01 -13.94 14.78
C HIS A 118 3.57 -13.38 16.09
N LEU A 119 4.15 -12.19 16.00
CA LEU A 119 4.53 -11.40 17.16
C LEU A 119 3.31 -11.16 18.08
N PRO A 120 3.52 -11.03 19.40
CA PRO A 120 2.46 -10.63 20.32
C PRO A 120 1.73 -9.37 19.82
N SER A 121 0.40 -9.34 19.92
CA SER A 121 -0.45 -8.30 19.31
C SER A 121 -0.12 -6.87 19.75
N HIS A 122 0.50 -6.66 20.90
CA HIS A 122 0.93 -5.33 21.36
C HIS A 122 2.20 -4.82 20.66
N ILE A 123 2.92 -5.67 19.92
CA ILE A 123 4.05 -5.29 19.09
C ILE A 123 3.53 -4.97 17.70
N ARG A 124 3.31 -3.68 17.43
CA ARG A 124 2.81 -3.20 16.14
C ARG A 124 3.95 -2.69 15.26
N GLN A 125 3.90 -3.01 13.97
CA GLN A 125 4.90 -2.66 12.97
C GLN A 125 4.28 -1.83 11.84
N TRP A 126 5.12 -1.04 11.17
CA TRP A 126 4.67 -0.13 10.11
C TRP A 126 4.07 -0.86 8.90
N TYR A 127 4.71 -1.96 8.49
CA TYR A 127 4.24 -2.85 7.42
C TYR A 127 3.54 -4.11 7.95
N GLY A 128 3.22 -4.14 9.24
CA GLY A 128 2.69 -5.33 9.90
C GLY A 128 3.74 -6.43 10.07
N ASP A 129 3.34 -7.47 10.79
CA ASP A 129 4.14 -8.68 11.01
C ASP A 129 3.67 -9.75 10.02
N SER A 130 4.55 -10.16 9.10
CA SER A 130 4.24 -11.14 8.06
C SER A 130 4.79 -12.50 8.40
N VAL A 131 3.99 -13.55 8.23
CA VAL A 131 4.44 -14.95 8.23
C VAL A 131 3.87 -15.65 7.01
N GLY A 132 4.61 -16.60 6.44
CA GLY A 132 4.18 -17.30 5.23
C GLY A 132 4.28 -18.80 5.33
N HIS A 133 3.49 -19.46 4.50
CA HIS A 133 3.53 -20.90 4.27
C HIS A 133 3.19 -21.23 2.82
N TRP A 134 3.52 -22.45 2.39
CA TRP A 134 3.17 -22.94 1.07
C TRP A 134 1.91 -23.80 1.14
N GLU A 135 0.95 -23.49 0.28
CA GLU A 135 -0.18 -24.35 -0.05
C GLU A 135 0.00 -24.84 -1.47
N SER A 136 0.54 -26.06 -1.63
CA SER A 136 0.95 -26.59 -2.93
C SER A 136 1.95 -25.66 -3.64
N ASP A 137 1.53 -24.99 -4.72
CA ASP A 137 2.31 -24.07 -5.55
C ASP A 137 2.08 -22.59 -5.20
N THR A 138 1.28 -22.33 -4.15
CA THR A 138 0.87 -20.99 -3.75
C THR A 138 1.57 -20.60 -2.45
N LEU A 139 2.31 -19.49 -2.48
CA LEU A 139 2.79 -18.85 -1.26
C LEU A 139 1.63 -18.08 -0.65
N VAL A 140 1.23 -18.45 0.56
CA VAL A 140 0.26 -17.71 1.37
C VAL A 140 1.03 -16.91 2.40
N VAL A 141 0.68 -15.63 2.54
CA VAL A 141 1.29 -14.70 3.48
C VAL A 141 0.19 -14.09 4.33
N ASP A 142 0.22 -14.37 5.62
CA ASP A 142 -0.65 -13.77 6.62
C ASP A 142 0.07 -12.57 7.23
N THR A 143 -0.59 -11.42 7.35
CA THR A 143 0.00 -10.21 7.91
C THR A 143 -0.95 -9.48 8.82
N THR A 144 -0.51 -9.31 10.06
CA THR A 144 -1.25 -8.69 11.16
C THR A 144 -0.41 -7.58 11.80
N ASN A 145 -0.78 -7.13 13.01
CA ASN A 145 0.03 -6.22 13.82
C ASN A 145 0.43 -4.90 13.15
N PHE A 146 -0.46 -4.36 12.31
CA PHE A 146 -0.25 -3.03 11.75
C PHE A 146 -0.41 -1.93 12.81
N THR A 147 0.37 -0.86 12.67
CA THR A 147 0.18 0.36 13.48
C THR A 147 -0.96 1.23 12.95
N ASP A 148 -1.60 1.93 13.87
CA ASP A 148 -2.57 3.02 13.62
C ASP A 148 -1.92 4.35 13.22
N ARG A 149 -0.59 4.48 13.34
CA ARG A 149 0.16 5.71 13.07
C ARG A 149 0.31 6.08 11.59
N ARG A 150 -0.44 5.45 10.69
CA ARG A 150 -0.40 5.76 9.25
C ARG A 150 -1.21 7.02 8.98
N SER A 151 -0.60 8.02 8.34
CA SER A 151 -1.30 9.28 8.03
C SER A 151 -2.37 9.10 6.95
N VAL A 152 -3.35 9.99 6.96
CA VAL A 152 -4.46 10.12 6.00
C VAL A 152 -4.00 10.39 4.56
N GLU A 153 -2.82 10.99 4.33
CA GLU A 153 -2.28 11.15 2.97
C GLU A 153 -1.76 9.82 2.37
N GLY A 154 -1.22 8.94 3.21
CA GLY A 154 -0.55 7.69 2.81
C GLY A 154 -1.45 6.45 2.73
N THR A 155 -2.72 6.56 3.14
CA THR A 155 -3.68 5.45 3.18
C THR A 155 -4.37 5.21 1.83
N SER A 156 -3.98 5.95 0.79
CA SER A 156 -4.88 6.30 -0.28
C SER A 156 -4.41 5.77 -1.64
N THR A 157 -4.68 4.49 -1.88
CA THR A 157 -4.27 3.77 -3.10
C THR A 157 -5.21 4.07 -4.29
N PRO A 158 -4.79 3.84 -5.56
CA PRO A 158 -5.57 4.16 -6.76
C PRO A 158 -6.74 3.19 -6.92
N ILE A 159 -6.69 2.04 -6.24
CA ILE A 159 -7.75 1.03 -6.20
C ILE A 159 -8.77 1.33 -5.09
N GLY A 160 -8.64 2.45 -4.37
CA GLY A 160 -9.53 2.79 -3.26
C GLY A 160 -9.33 1.94 -2.01
N PHE A 161 -8.27 1.14 -1.91
CA PHE A 161 -7.92 0.49 -0.65
C PHE A 161 -7.56 1.55 0.40
N ARG A 162 -8.09 1.35 1.60
CA ARG A 162 -7.94 2.19 2.79
C ARG A 162 -7.82 1.32 4.05
N GLY A 163 -6.84 0.42 4.06
CA GLY A 163 -6.55 -0.41 5.22
C GLY A 163 -5.43 0.18 6.05
N THR A 164 -5.79 0.83 7.13
CA THR A 164 -4.87 1.26 8.19
C THR A 164 -5.47 0.93 9.54
N GLY A 165 -4.66 0.99 10.58
CA GLY A 165 -5.13 0.72 11.93
C GLY A 165 -4.86 -0.70 12.39
N GLU A 166 -5.04 -0.88 13.68
CA GLU A 166 -4.73 -2.12 14.39
C GLU A 166 -5.66 -3.29 14.02
N GLU A 167 -6.83 -2.98 13.47
CA GLU A 167 -7.86 -3.92 13.02
C GLU A 167 -7.64 -4.38 11.57
N PHE A 168 -6.57 -3.90 10.91
CA PHE A 168 -6.25 -4.34 9.57
C PHE A 168 -5.59 -5.72 9.61
N HIS A 169 -6.08 -6.62 8.76
CA HIS A 169 -5.51 -7.94 8.53
C HIS A 169 -5.48 -8.21 7.03
N LEU A 170 -4.36 -8.76 6.56
CA LEU A 170 -4.06 -8.94 5.15
C LEU A 170 -3.61 -10.38 4.90
N ILE A 171 -4.31 -11.05 4.01
CA ILE A 171 -3.93 -12.38 3.52
C ILE A 171 -3.59 -12.25 2.04
N GLU A 172 -2.34 -12.47 1.69
CA GLU A 172 -1.85 -12.45 0.32
C GLU A 172 -1.58 -13.86 -0.19
N ARG A 173 -1.91 -14.11 -1.44
CA ARG A 173 -1.63 -15.38 -2.13
C ARG A 173 -0.88 -15.09 -3.42
N PHE A 174 0.25 -15.74 -3.59
CA PHE A 174 1.10 -15.63 -4.77
C PHE A 174 1.21 -17.00 -5.44
N THR A 175 0.52 -17.16 -6.57
CA THR A 175 0.51 -18.42 -7.35
C THR A 175 1.22 -18.19 -8.67
N ARG A 176 2.26 -18.97 -8.98
CA ARG A 176 2.91 -18.89 -10.30
C ARG A 176 2.07 -19.64 -11.32
N VAL A 177 1.33 -18.91 -12.16
CA VAL A 177 0.38 -19.47 -13.13
C VAL A 177 0.95 -19.59 -14.54
N ASP A 178 2.10 -18.96 -14.80
CA ASP A 178 2.88 -19.14 -16.04
C ASP A 178 4.38 -18.95 -15.74
N SER A 179 5.21 -19.25 -16.73
CA SER A 179 6.64 -18.96 -16.76
C SER A 179 6.97 -17.50 -16.45
N ASP A 180 6.16 -16.54 -16.90
CA ASP A 180 6.34 -15.10 -16.73
C ASP A 180 5.26 -14.43 -15.85
N MET A 181 4.37 -15.21 -15.21
CA MET A 181 3.20 -14.66 -14.53
C MET A 181 2.97 -15.25 -13.14
N ILE A 182 2.85 -14.37 -12.16
CA ILE A 182 2.32 -14.66 -10.83
C ILE A 182 0.92 -14.07 -10.74
N LEU A 183 -0.05 -14.89 -10.36
CA LEU A 183 -1.37 -14.42 -9.95
C LEU A 183 -1.29 -14.01 -8.48
N TYR A 184 -1.40 -12.71 -8.24
CA TYR A 184 -1.41 -12.15 -6.91
C TYR A 184 -2.85 -11.88 -6.47
N GLN A 185 -3.26 -12.48 -5.36
CA GLN A 185 -4.53 -12.21 -4.70
C GLN A 185 -4.27 -11.61 -3.33
N ALA A 186 -5.10 -10.67 -2.92
CA ALA A 186 -5.03 -10.09 -1.58
C ALA A 186 -6.42 -9.96 -0.99
N THR A 187 -6.66 -10.65 0.12
CA THR A 187 -7.86 -10.55 0.94
C THR A 187 -7.61 -9.54 2.05
N ILE A 188 -8.51 -8.56 2.12
CA ILE A 188 -8.42 -7.39 2.98
C ILE A 188 -9.52 -7.49 4.02
N GLU A 189 -9.12 -7.47 5.29
CA GLU A 189 -10.00 -7.50 6.44
C GLU A 189 -9.78 -6.25 7.28
N ASN A 190 -10.85 -5.50 7.49
CA ASN A 190 -10.89 -4.40 8.44
C ASN A 190 -12.36 -4.13 8.79
N PRO A 191 -12.85 -4.59 9.96
CA PRO A 191 -14.26 -4.48 10.32
C PRO A 191 -14.75 -3.04 10.54
N THR A 192 -13.85 -2.08 10.80
CA THR A 192 -14.26 -0.67 10.93
C THR A 192 -14.50 -0.04 9.56
N MET A 193 -13.79 -0.49 8.52
CA MET A 193 -13.87 0.06 7.16
C MET A 193 -14.83 -0.69 6.23
N TYR A 194 -14.97 -2.00 6.42
CA TYR A 194 -15.65 -2.88 5.47
C TYR A 194 -16.73 -3.71 6.17
N SER A 195 -17.85 -3.92 5.47
CA SER A 195 -18.95 -4.77 5.95
C SER A 195 -18.63 -6.27 5.86
N GLN A 196 -17.62 -6.65 5.07
CA GLN A 196 -17.09 -8.00 4.96
C GLN A 196 -15.66 -7.98 4.41
N PRO A 197 -14.88 -9.06 4.60
CA PRO A 197 -13.64 -9.28 3.85
C PRO A 197 -13.86 -9.18 2.34
N TRP A 198 -12.88 -8.63 1.63
CA TRP A 198 -12.94 -8.52 0.18
C TRP A 198 -11.58 -8.82 -0.44
N THR A 199 -11.60 -9.29 -1.68
CA THR A 199 -10.40 -9.81 -2.34
C THR A 199 -10.19 -9.13 -3.67
N ILE A 200 -8.95 -8.69 -3.90
CA ILE A 200 -8.47 -8.27 -5.21
C ILE A 200 -7.62 -9.36 -5.86
N GLU A 201 -7.52 -9.31 -7.18
CA GLU A 201 -6.60 -10.14 -7.93
C GLU A 201 -5.94 -9.37 -9.08
N MET A 202 -4.61 -9.43 -9.13
CA MET A 202 -3.79 -8.77 -10.13
C MET A 202 -2.78 -9.74 -10.74
N PRO A 203 -2.65 -9.76 -12.08
CA PRO A 203 -1.54 -10.46 -12.72
C PRO A 203 -0.24 -9.66 -12.54
N TRP A 204 0.75 -10.26 -11.91
CA TRP A 204 2.13 -9.75 -11.87
C TRP A 204 2.91 -10.39 -13.01
N ILE A 205 3.30 -9.56 -13.97
CA ILE A 205 4.04 -9.98 -15.16
C ILE A 205 5.51 -9.70 -14.94
N GLN A 206 6.35 -10.69 -15.21
CA GLN A 206 7.79 -10.56 -15.18
C GLN A 206 8.23 -9.49 -16.18
N SER A 207 9.00 -8.52 -15.69
CA SER A 207 9.62 -7.53 -16.58
C SER A 207 10.81 -8.13 -17.33
N GLU A 208 11.09 -7.61 -18.51
CA GLU A 208 12.30 -7.94 -19.28
C GLU A 208 13.55 -7.82 -18.42
N GLU A 209 14.48 -8.79 -18.52
CA GLU A 209 15.69 -8.80 -17.70
C GLU A 209 16.56 -7.55 -17.91
N SER A 210 16.56 -7.00 -19.13
CA SER A 210 17.25 -5.73 -19.43
C SER A 210 16.69 -4.53 -18.66
N LYS A 211 15.47 -4.63 -18.15
CA LYS A 211 14.78 -3.64 -17.31
C LYS A 211 14.80 -4.01 -15.82
N ASN A 212 15.41 -5.14 -15.44
CA ASN A 212 15.58 -5.59 -14.05
C ASN A 212 16.68 -4.79 -13.33
N GLN A 213 16.68 -3.47 -13.49
CA GLN A 213 17.60 -2.55 -12.85
C GLN A 213 16.88 -1.88 -11.69
N ILE A 214 17.37 -2.11 -10.48
CA ILE A 214 16.91 -1.38 -9.31
C ILE A 214 17.69 -0.07 -9.29
N PHE A 215 16.97 1.04 -9.46
CA PHE A 215 17.56 2.37 -9.34
C PHE A 215 17.39 2.91 -7.92
N GLU A 216 18.28 3.84 -7.56
CA GLU A 216 18.16 4.58 -6.32
C GLU A 216 16.89 5.46 -6.33
N SER A 217 16.20 5.48 -5.19
CA SER A 217 15.00 6.30 -4.98
C SER A 217 15.19 7.13 -3.70
N ALA A 218 15.77 8.31 -3.77
CA ALA A 218 16.07 9.13 -2.58
C ALA A 218 14.86 9.98 -2.16
N CYS A 219 14.35 9.77 -0.94
CA CYS A 219 13.29 10.58 -0.34
C CYS A 219 13.80 11.87 0.35
N HIS A 220 15.07 11.88 0.76
CA HIS A 220 15.63 12.96 1.59
C HIS A 220 16.14 14.16 0.78
N GLU A 221 16.52 13.99 -0.49
CA GLU A 221 17.15 15.07 -1.26
C GLU A 221 16.10 16.13 -1.68
N GLY A 222 16.22 17.34 -1.11
CA GLY A 222 15.34 18.46 -1.44
C GLY A 222 13.96 18.44 -0.78
N ASN A 223 13.76 17.65 0.29
CA ASN A 223 12.52 17.73 1.06
C ASN A 223 12.49 19.00 1.93
N TYR A 224 11.72 19.99 1.50
CA TYR A 224 11.46 21.24 2.24
C TYR A 224 10.07 21.28 2.90
N GLY A 225 9.30 20.19 2.80
CA GLY A 225 7.92 20.14 3.27
C GLY A 225 7.80 20.42 4.77
N LEU A 226 8.59 19.70 5.58
CA LEU A 226 8.61 19.89 7.04
C LEU A 226 9.08 21.29 7.45
N ALA A 227 10.15 21.79 6.81
CA ALA A 227 10.64 23.14 7.07
C ALA A 227 9.58 24.21 6.72
N GLY A 228 8.88 24.04 5.60
CA GLY A 228 7.80 24.92 5.17
C GLY A 228 6.61 24.95 6.14
N ILE A 229 6.20 23.79 6.66
CA ILE A 229 5.13 23.72 7.68
C ILE A 229 5.54 24.44 8.95
N LEU A 230 6.74 24.16 9.47
CA LEU A 230 7.22 24.78 10.71
C LEU A 230 7.35 26.29 10.57
N ALA A 231 7.84 26.77 9.42
CA ALA A 231 7.89 28.19 9.10
C ALA A 231 6.48 28.82 9.03
N GLY A 232 5.52 28.13 8.40
CA GLY A 232 4.12 28.57 8.34
C GLY A 232 3.46 28.64 9.72
N ALA A 233 3.63 27.62 10.55
CA ALA A 233 3.15 27.60 11.92
C ALA A 233 3.72 28.76 12.74
N ARG A 234 5.04 29.02 12.62
CA ARG A 234 5.69 30.14 13.31
C ARG A 234 5.21 31.52 12.84
N ALA A 235 4.82 31.65 11.58
CA ALA A 235 4.24 32.89 11.05
C ALA A 235 2.84 33.16 11.61
N LEU A 236 2.05 32.12 11.93
CA LEU A 236 0.72 32.25 12.54
C LEU A 236 0.76 32.62 14.03
N GLU A 237 1.90 32.45 14.70
CA GLU A 237 2.10 32.84 16.12
C GLU A 237 2.40 34.34 16.32
N GLN A 238 2.63 35.10 15.25
CA GLN A 238 2.97 36.54 15.27
C GLN A 238 1.75 37.42 14.99
#